data_AF-A0A9X8DNV4-F1
#
_entry.id   AF-A0A9X8DNV4-F1
#
_cell.length_a   1.000
_cell.length_b   1.000
_cell.length_c   1.000
_cell.angle_alpha   90.00
_cell.angle_beta   90.00
_cell.angle_gamma   90.00
#
_symmetry.space_group_name_H-M   'P 1'
#
loop_
_entity.id
_entity.type
_entity.pdbx_description
1 polymer ?
#
loop_
_entity_poly.entity_id
_entity_poly.type
_entity_poly.pdbx_seq_one_letter_code
_entity_poly.pdbx_strand_id
1 'polypeptide(L)'
;DKSNKPDEHTQDPWLCVVCTFQNDGLVTSCVMCNEPRDHTKQGAEVAQTWQCENCTFINPIAETTCAVCEMGASGRREVPKDKWICDPEQGGCTYFNLKTAFYCDVCNRARPDLATHRF
;
A
#
# COMPACT_ATOMS: atom_id res chain seq x y z
N ASP A 1 -36.51 27.77 -0.39
CA ASP A 1 -35.12 27.42 -0.71
C ASP A 1 -34.27 27.20 0.51
N LYS A 2 -33.62 26.04 0.60
CA LYS A 2 -32.52 25.79 1.54
C LYS A 2 -31.22 26.18 0.84
N SER A 3 -30.68 27.35 1.15
CA SER A 3 -29.30 27.70 0.78
C SER A 3 -28.38 27.25 1.90
N ASN A 4 -27.56 26.26 1.57
CA ASN A 4 -26.49 25.70 2.38
C ASN A 4 -25.43 26.80 2.63
N LYS A 5 -25.32 27.31 3.86
CA LYS A 5 -24.26 28.26 4.25
C LYS A 5 -23.03 27.45 4.67
N PRO A 6 -21.86 27.60 4.04
CA PRO A 6 -20.65 26.92 4.50
C PRO A 6 -20.29 27.40 5.91
N ASP A 7 -19.91 26.48 6.79
CA ASP A 7 -19.55 26.73 8.18
C ASP A 7 -18.45 27.80 8.30
N GLU A 8 -18.85 28.98 8.76
CA GLU A 8 -18.08 30.22 8.86
C GLU A 8 -17.18 30.25 10.13
N HIS A 9 -16.62 29.11 10.53
CA HIS A 9 -15.78 28.97 11.75
C HIS A 9 -14.30 28.68 11.46
N THR A 10 -13.86 28.75 10.21
CA THR A 10 -12.49 28.36 9.80
C THR A 10 -11.48 29.52 9.78
N GLN A 11 -11.84 30.73 10.22
CA GLN A 11 -10.99 31.93 10.08
C GLN A 11 -10.35 32.39 11.40
N ASP A 12 -10.72 31.83 12.55
CA ASP A 12 -10.15 32.26 13.82
C ASP A 12 -8.73 31.69 14.02
N PRO A 13 -7.76 32.53 14.48
CA PRO A 13 -6.44 32.07 14.88
C PRO A 13 -6.51 30.97 15.94
N TRP A 14 -5.51 30.08 15.94
CA TRP A 14 -5.48 28.96 16.87
C TRP A 14 -4.08 28.76 17.48
N LEU A 15 -4.04 28.37 18.76
CA LEU A 15 -2.79 28.02 19.43
C LEU A 15 -2.46 26.56 19.16
N CYS A 16 -1.25 26.29 18.71
CA CYS A 16 -0.75 24.92 18.61
C CYS A 16 -0.70 24.27 20.00
N VAL A 17 -1.36 23.13 20.17
CA VAL A 17 -1.39 22.42 21.46
C VAL A 17 -0.05 21.81 21.86
N VAL A 18 0.88 21.65 20.90
CA VAL A 18 2.22 21.08 21.13
C VAL A 18 3.23 22.17 21.49
N CYS A 19 3.34 23.22 20.68
CA CYS A 19 4.38 24.25 20.84
C CYS A 19 3.87 25.63 21.26
N THR A 20 2.56 25.78 21.48
CA THR A 20 1.88 27.02 21.89
C THR A 20 1.94 28.19 20.89
N PHE A 21 2.54 28.00 19.71
CA PHE A 21 2.58 29.04 18.68
C PHE A 21 1.17 29.39 18.18
N GLN A 22 0.90 30.68 18.01
CA GLN A 22 -0.35 31.17 17.44
C GLN A 22 -0.30 31.14 15.92
N ASN A 23 -1.14 30.30 15.33
CA ASN A 23 -1.28 30.12 13.91
C ASN A 23 -2.46 30.94 13.38
N ASP A 24 -2.38 31.31 12.10
CA ASP A 24 -3.48 31.90 11.35
C ASP A 24 -4.65 30.90 11.23
N GLY A 25 -5.88 31.40 11.14
CA GLY A 25 -7.07 30.54 10.99
C GLY A 25 -7.07 29.72 9.69
N LEU A 26 -6.42 30.21 8.63
CA LEU A 26 -6.37 29.56 7.33
C LEU A 26 -5.40 28.38 7.26
N VAL A 27 -4.42 28.29 8.17
CA VAL A 27 -3.44 27.21 8.13
C VAL A 27 -3.95 25.97 8.88
N THR A 28 -3.78 24.81 8.26
CA THR A 28 -4.25 23.51 8.78
C THR A 28 -3.22 22.79 9.65
N SER A 29 -1.97 23.30 9.68
CA SER A 29 -0.89 22.77 10.50
C SER A 29 -0.03 23.91 11.06
N CYS A 30 0.59 23.66 12.21
CA CYS A 30 1.40 24.63 12.91
C CYS A 30 2.63 25.02 12.10
N VAL A 31 2.82 26.32 11.85
CA VAL A 31 3.95 26.83 11.05
C VAL A 31 5.31 26.55 11.72
N MET A 32 5.33 26.44 13.05
CA MET A 32 6.58 26.24 13.81
C MET A 32 6.98 24.78 13.99
N CYS A 33 6.02 23.85 14.07
CA CYS A 33 6.30 22.46 14.42
C CYS A 33 5.57 21.42 13.55
N ASN A 34 4.82 21.87 12.53
CA ASN A 34 4.00 21.05 11.63
C ASN A 34 2.87 20.24 12.28
N GLU A 35 2.57 20.43 13.57
CA GLU A 35 1.46 19.76 14.23
C GLU A 35 0.13 20.16 13.58
N PRO A 36 -0.70 19.23 13.10
CA PRO A 36 -1.97 19.59 12.47
C PRO A 36 -2.99 20.16 13.46
N ARG A 37 -3.81 21.11 13.00
CA ARG A 37 -4.84 21.81 13.80
C ARG A 37 -5.92 20.87 14.30
N ASP A 38 -6.31 19.92 13.45
CA ASP A 38 -7.41 18.99 13.71
C ASP A 38 -6.86 17.57 13.87
N HIS A 39 -6.67 17.18 15.13
CA HIS A 39 -6.25 15.82 15.50
C HIS A 39 -7.31 14.76 15.15
N THR A 40 -8.57 15.15 14.89
CA THR A 40 -9.65 14.21 14.52
C THR A 40 -9.72 13.94 13.03
N LYS A 41 -9.14 14.82 12.19
CA LYS A 41 -8.96 14.60 10.75
C LYS A 41 -7.74 13.75 10.39
N GLN A 42 -6.91 13.39 11.37
CA GLN A 42 -5.79 12.45 11.20
C GLN A 42 -6.23 10.99 11.09
N GLY A 43 -7.53 10.69 11.10
CA GLY A 43 -8.05 9.34 10.85
C GLY A 43 -7.99 8.85 9.40
N ALA A 44 -7.50 9.66 8.44
CA ALA A 44 -7.53 9.33 7.02
C ALA A 44 -6.15 9.33 6.30
N GLU A 45 -5.05 9.46 7.04
CA GLU A 45 -3.77 8.88 6.60
C GLU A 45 -3.50 7.66 7.48
N VAL A 46 -4.34 6.64 7.34
CA VAL A 46 -3.95 5.29 7.75
C VAL A 46 -2.69 5.00 6.95
N ALA A 47 -1.56 4.87 7.64
CA ALA A 47 -0.29 4.45 7.06
C ALA A 47 -0.58 3.34 6.03
N GLN A 48 -0.40 3.67 4.75
CA GLN A 48 -0.69 2.78 3.62
C GLN A 48 0.42 1.72 3.55
N THR A 49 0.57 0.94 4.61
CA THR A 49 1.66 -0.01 4.81
C THR A 49 1.18 -1.27 5.53
N TRP A 50 1.87 -2.38 5.30
CA TRP A 50 1.72 -3.62 6.08
C TRP A 50 3.06 -4.08 6.63
N GLN A 51 3.04 -4.62 7.85
CA GLN A 51 4.22 -5.26 8.45
C GLN A 51 4.26 -6.73 8.03
N CYS A 52 5.40 -7.17 7.50
CA CYS A 52 5.58 -8.56 7.13
C CYS A 52 5.61 -9.47 8.36
N GLU A 53 4.69 -10.44 8.43
CA GLU A 53 4.64 -11.41 9.54
C GLU A 53 5.88 -12.32 9.61
N ASN A 54 6.59 -12.51 8.51
CA ASN A 54 7.78 -13.37 8.45
C ASN A 54 9.07 -12.67 8.88
N CYS A 55 9.26 -11.39 8.52
CA CYS A 55 10.53 -10.68 8.72
C CYS A 55 10.41 -9.27 9.30
N THR A 56 9.20 -8.85 9.71
CA THR A 56 8.85 -7.56 10.33
C THR A 56 9.11 -6.30 9.51
N PHE A 57 9.63 -6.43 8.28
CA PHE A 57 9.80 -5.31 7.35
C PHE A 57 8.45 -4.64 7.02
N ILE A 58 8.44 -3.31 6.98
CA ILE A 58 7.25 -2.51 6.67
C ILE A 58 7.23 -2.22 5.17
N ASN A 59 6.20 -2.72 4.48
CA ASN A 59 6.03 -2.57 3.03
C ASN A 59 4.89 -1.59 2.73
N PRO A 60 4.88 -0.91 1.58
CA PRO A 60 3.72 -0.18 1.09
C PRO A 60 2.52 -1.11 0.86
N ILE A 61 1.29 -0.64 1.08
CA ILE A 61 0.04 -1.40 0.83
C ILE A 61 -0.17 -1.68 -0.66
N ALA A 62 0.48 -0.92 -1.54
CA ALA A 62 0.49 -1.17 -2.98
C ALA A 62 1.25 -2.46 -3.35
N GLU A 63 2.11 -2.96 -2.46
CA GLU A 63 2.85 -4.20 -2.64
C GLU A 63 2.14 -5.37 -1.99
N THR A 64 2.07 -6.50 -2.70
CA THR A 64 1.48 -7.74 -2.18
C THR A 64 2.51 -8.68 -1.57
N THR A 65 3.81 -8.43 -1.81
CA THR A 65 4.93 -9.26 -1.35
C THR A 65 5.99 -8.42 -0.65
N CYS A 66 6.67 -9.01 0.34
CA CYS A 66 7.69 -8.32 1.10
C CYS A 66 8.93 -8.06 0.26
N ALA A 67 9.44 -6.82 0.26
CA ALA A 67 10.65 -6.45 -0.47
C ALA A 67 11.93 -7.14 0.03
N VAL A 68 11.91 -7.74 1.23
CA VAL A 68 13.07 -8.40 1.86
C VAL A 68 13.02 -9.91 1.71
N CYS A 69 11.89 -10.53 2.04
CA CYS A 69 11.78 -12.00 2.09
C CYS A 69 10.80 -12.59 1.06
N GLU A 70 10.19 -11.75 0.23
CA GLU A 70 9.25 -12.14 -0.84
C GLU A 70 7.97 -12.87 -0.38
N MET A 71 7.75 -13.00 0.93
CA MET A 71 6.50 -13.55 1.48
C MET A 71 5.37 -12.55 1.31
N GLY A 72 4.16 -13.07 1.06
CA GLY A 72 2.96 -12.29 0.88
C GLY A 72 2.49 -11.61 2.16
N ALA A 73 1.59 -10.63 2.01
CA ALA A 73 0.99 -9.92 3.13
C ALA A 73 0.21 -10.85 4.09
N SER A 74 -0.31 -11.97 3.58
CA SER A 74 -0.97 -13.01 4.38
C SER A 74 -0.01 -13.97 5.11
N GLY A 75 1.31 -13.73 5.03
CA GLY A 75 2.34 -14.65 5.52
C GLY A 75 2.51 -15.89 4.63
N ARG A 76 1.73 -16.02 3.54
CA ARG A 76 1.86 -17.11 2.57
C ARG A 76 2.74 -16.71 1.41
N ARG A 77 3.29 -17.70 0.71
CA ARG A 77 3.98 -17.47 -0.55
C ARG A 77 2.97 -17.07 -1.62
N GLU A 78 2.93 -15.78 -1.93
CA GLU A 78 2.07 -15.21 -2.96
C GLU A 78 2.89 -15.00 -4.24
N VAL A 79 2.24 -15.09 -5.40
CA VAL A 79 2.90 -14.83 -6.68
C VAL A 79 3.14 -13.33 -6.79
N PRO A 80 4.39 -12.84 -6.89
CA PRO A 80 4.66 -11.42 -7.01
C PRO A 80 4.02 -10.83 -8.28
N LYS A 81 3.86 -9.51 -8.28
CA LYS A 81 3.42 -8.77 -9.46
C LYS A 81 4.31 -9.12 -10.66
N ASP A 82 3.68 -9.25 -11.82
CA ASP A 82 4.33 -9.58 -13.10
C ASP A 82 5.07 -10.92 -13.16
N LYS A 83 4.78 -11.83 -12.22
CA LYS A 83 5.25 -13.22 -12.24
C LYS A 83 4.11 -14.22 -12.34
N TRP A 84 4.44 -15.45 -12.71
CA TRP A 84 3.60 -16.63 -12.58
C TRP A 84 4.36 -17.72 -11.83
N ILE A 85 3.65 -18.52 -11.03
CA ILE A 85 4.23 -19.67 -10.36
C ILE A 85 4.16 -20.90 -11.26
N CYS A 86 5.27 -21.64 -11.35
CA CYS A 86 5.25 -22.97 -11.93
C CYS A 86 4.42 -23.89 -11.03
N ASP A 87 3.13 -24.01 -11.35
CA ASP A 87 2.07 -24.54 -10.49
C ASP A 87 2.35 -25.99 -10.04
N PRO A 88 2.59 -26.23 -8.74
CA PRO A 88 2.85 -27.58 -8.22
C PRO A 88 1.65 -28.52 -8.35
N GLU A 89 0.41 -28.03 -8.33
CA GLU A 89 -0.78 -28.88 -8.49
C GLU A 89 -0.84 -29.48 -9.90
N GLN A 90 -0.25 -28.78 -10.87
CA GLN A 90 -0.05 -29.26 -12.22
C GLN A 90 1.31 -29.95 -12.42
N GLY A 91 2.08 -30.21 -11.37
CA GLY A 91 3.41 -30.83 -11.48
C GLY A 91 4.53 -29.85 -11.88
N GLY A 92 4.38 -28.58 -11.53
CA GLY A 92 5.40 -27.54 -11.63
C GLY A 92 6.34 -27.50 -10.41
N CYS A 93 7.48 -26.80 -10.56
CA CYS A 93 8.54 -26.76 -9.54
C CYS A 93 8.43 -25.59 -8.55
N THR A 94 7.29 -24.89 -8.53
CA THR A 94 7.03 -23.69 -7.71
C THR A 94 7.89 -22.46 -8.02
N TYR A 95 8.73 -22.50 -9.04
CA TYR A 95 9.56 -21.34 -9.40
C TYR A 95 8.70 -20.16 -9.89
N PHE A 96 9.08 -18.94 -9.54
CA PHE A 96 8.42 -17.73 -10.02
C PHE A 96 9.09 -17.22 -11.30
N ASN A 97 8.38 -17.32 -12.41
CA ASN A 97 8.83 -16.90 -13.72
C ASN A 97 8.22 -15.54 -14.07
N LEU A 98 8.87 -14.74 -14.91
CA LEU A 98 8.26 -13.52 -15.45
C LEU A 98 7.03 -13.86 -16.30
N LYS A 99 5.98 -13.03 -16.26
CA LYS A 99 4.79 -13.19 -17.13
C LYS A 99 5.12 -13.16 -18.62
N THR A 100 6.24 -12.57 -19.01
CA THR A 100 6.73 -12.58 -20.39
C THR A 100 7.35 -13.91 -20.80
N ALA A 101 7.68 -14.80 -19.85
CA ALA A 101 8.19 -16.13 -20.13
C ALA A 101 7.06 -17.14 -20.35
N PHE A 102 7.13 -17.88 -21.46
CA PHE A 102 6.17 -18.94 -21.81
C PHE A 102 6.46 -20.28 -21.13
N TYR A 103 7.71 -20.50 -20.73
CA TYR A 103 8.20 -21.73 -20.11
C TYR A 103 8.90 -21.42 -18.79
N CYS A 104 8.90 -22.38 -17.87
CA CYS A 104 9.58 -22.26 -16.59
C CYS A 104 11.11 -22.30 -16.77
N ASP A 105 11.83 -21.32 -16.26
CA ASP A 105 13.30 -21.24 -16.37
C ASP A 105 14.03 -22.38 -15.63
N VAL A 106 13.34 -23.08 -14.71
CA VAL A 106 13.91 -24.18 -13.92
C VAL A 106 13.57 -25.56 -14.48
N CYS A 107 12.29 -25.82 -14.79
CA CYS A 107 11.83 -27.16 -15.20
C CYS A 107 11.26 -27.22 -16.62
N ASN A 108 11.33 -26.11 -17.37
CA ASN A 108 10.88 -25.97 -18.76
C ASN A 108 9.39 -26.28 -19.01
N ARG A 109 8.57 -26.33 -17.96
CA ARG A 109 7.12 -26.53 -18.08
C ARG A 109 6.45 -25.29 -18.65
N ALA A 110 5.47 -25.47 -19.53
CA ALA A 110 4.66 -24.38 -20.08
C ALA A 110 3.88 -23.64 -18.98
N ARG A 111 3.72 -22.33 -19.16
CA ARG A 111 2.87 -21.50 -18.31
C ARG A 111 1.42 -22.03 -18.33
N PRO A 112 0.73 -22.15 -17.18
CA PRO A 112 -0.59 -22.78 -17.10
C PRO A 112 -1.67 -22.19 -18.02
N ASP A 113 -1.66 -20.87 -18.23
CA ASP A 113 -2.61 -20.18 -19.10
C ASP A 113 -2.18 -20.15 -20.58
N LEU A 114 -1.00 -20.68 -20.94
CA LEU A 114 -0.55 -20.72 -22.33
C LEU A 114 -1.46 -21.61 -23.20
N ALA A 115 -2.07 -22.64 -22.61
CA ALA A 115 -2.95 -23.57 -23.31
C ALA A 115 -4.28 -22.92 -23.77
N THR A 116 -4.69 -21.78 -23.20
CA THR A 116 -5.93 -21.10 -23.59
C THR A 116 -5.72 -20.05 -24.68
N HIS A 117 -4.47 -19.68 -24.97
CA HIS A 117 -4.11 -18.85 -26.12
C HIS A 117 -4.12 -19.69 -27.40
N ARG A 118 -5.30 -19.76 -28.05
CA ARG A 118 -5.40 -20.30 -29.42
C ARG A 118 -4.77 -19.30 -30.40
N PHE A 119 -3.78 -19.75 -31.17
CA PHE A 119 -3.25 -19.03 -32.33
C PHE A 119 -4.18 -19.18 -33.53
#